data_AF-A0A971KC75-F1
#
_entry.id   AF-A0A971KC75-F1
#
_cell.length_a   1.000
_cell.length_b   1.000
_cell.length_c   1.000
_cell.angle_alpha   90.00
_cell.angle_beta   90.00
_cell.angle_gamma   90.00
#
_symmetry.space_group_name_H-M   'P 1'
#
loop_
_entity.id
_entity.type
_entity.pdbx_description
1 polymer ?
#
loop_
_entity_poly.entity_id
_entity_poly.type
_entity_poly.pdbx_seq_one_letter_code
_entity_poly.pdbx_strand_id
1 'polypeptide(L)'
;MEPSYCGIDCDACTLNTACHGCVASGGHPFGGDCIVASCCQQRGLTDPADCIAAIDELKAQLLAEFNALATTGMPVVTDLNTLRGAYVNLVYALPSGPVQLLDDTKVYLGNQLEKTGTERCYGLAADAQVLLVCEYGDGGSDPEIVVFKRR
;
A
#
# COMPACT_ATOMS: atom_id res chain seq x y z
N MET A 1 19.41 -7.81 -15.06
CA MET A 1 18.06 -7.40 -14.63
C MET A 1 18.26 -6.39 -13.54
N GLU A 2 17.62 -5.22 -13.61
CA GLU A 2 17.76 -4.23 -12.54
C GLU A 2 16.98 -4.75 -11.31
N PRO A 3 17.62 -4.82 -10.13
CA PRO A 3 16.93 -5.27 -8.94
C PRO A 3 15.86 -4.24 -8.55
N SER A 4 14.73 -4.72 -8.02
CA SER A 4 13.62 -3.85 -7.60
C SER A 4 13.73 -3.55 -6.11
N TYR A 5 13.38 -2.32 -5.70
CA TYR A 5 13.35 -2.02 -4.27
C TYR A 5 12.32 -2.89 -3.54
N CYS A 6 11.20 -3.23 -4.19
CA CYS A 6 10.14 -4.02 -3.57
C CYS A 6 10.37 -5.55 -3.57
N GLY A 7 11.48 -6.04 -4.12
CA GLY A 7 11.78 -7.48 -4.21
C GLY A 7 10.90 -8.27 -5.19
N ILE A 8 10.09 -7.58 -5.99
CA ILE A 8 9.28 -8.19 -7.06
C ILE A 8 10.15 -8.47 -8.28
N ASP A 9 9.95 -9.64 -8.91
CA ASP A 9 10.48 -9.94 -10.24
C ASP A 9 9.82 -9.03 -11.29
N CYS A 10 10.56 -8.04 -11.78
CA CYS A 10 10.06 -7.07 -12.75
C CYS A 10 9.74 -7.70 -14.11
N ASP A 11 10.37 -8.81 -14.50
CA ASP A 11 10.11 -9.45 -15.80
C ASP A 11 8.79 -10.22 -15.77
N ALA A 12 8.45 -10.80 -14.62
CA ALA A 12 7.18 -11.48 -14.39
C ALA A 12 6.04 -10.54 -13.97
N CYS A 13 6.33 -9.28 -13.66
CA CYS A 13 5.34 -8.32 -13.18
C CYS A 13 4.42 -7.85 -14.32
N THR A 14 3.11 -8.03 -14.15
CA THR A 14 2.09 -7.58 -15.13
C THR A 14 2.04 -6.06 -15.31
N LEU A 15 2.69 -5.31 -14.42
CA LEU A 15 2.79 -3.85 -14.49
C LEU A 15 4.05 -3.35 -15.20
N ASN A 16 4.91 -4.23 -15.68
CA ASN A 16 6.23 -3.86 -16.23
C ASN A 16 6.17 -2.88 -17.42
N THR A 17 5.07 -2.86 -18.17
CA THR A 17 4.88 -1.92 -19.28
C THR A 17 4.53 -0.50 -18.83
N ALA A 18 3.88 -0.35 -17.68
CA ALA A 18 3.48 0.94 -17.11
C ALA A 18 4.41 1.41 -15.98
N CYS A 19 5.24 0.52 -15.43
CA CYS A 19 6.20 0.80 -14.39
C CYS A 19 7.50 1.32 -15.01
N HIS A 20 7.87 2.56 -14.71
CA HIS A 20 9.10 3.19 -15.20
C HIS A 20 10.38 2.76 -14.46
N GLY A 21 10.30 1.71 -13.63
CA GLY A 21 11.43 1.18 -12.84
C GLY A 21 11.77 2.02 -11.62
N CYS A 22 12.30 1.39 -10.56
CA CYS A 22 12.55 2.07 -9.29
C CYS A 22 13.66 3.13 -9.36
N VAL A 23 14.80 2.76 -9.94
CA VAL A 23 15.98 3.64 -10.05
C VAL A 23 15.77 4.69 -11.15
N ALA A 24 15.34 4.26 -12.34
CA ALA A 24 15.14 5.14 -13.50
C ALA A 24 14.08 6.23 -13.28
N SER A 25 13.05 5.96 -12.47
CA SER A 25 12.03 6.97 -12.10
C SER A 25 12.37 7.78 -10.85
N GLY A 26 13.52 7.53 -10.22
CA GLY A 26 13.87 8.13 -8.94
C GLY A 26 12.85 7.82 -7.83
N GLY A 27 12.24 6.64 -7.84
CA GLY A 27 11.24 6.23 -6.84
C GLY A 27 9.79 6.57 -7.18
N HIS A 28 9.50 6.93 -8.44
CA HIS A 28 8.16 7.29 -8.92
C HIS A 28 7.70 6.37 -10.06
N PRO A 29 7.58 5.05 -9.85
CA PRO A 29 7.41 4.07 -10.92
C PRO A 29 6.14 4.30 -11.75
N PHE A 30 5.10 4.94 -11.19
CA PHE A 30 3.85 5.27 -11.88
C PHE A 30 3.55 6.78 -11.89
N GLY A 31 4.56 7.62 -11.62
CA GLY A 31 4.45 9.09 -11.58
C GLY A 31 4.30 9.69 -10.19
N GLY A 32 3.77 8.94 -9.22
CA GLY A 32 3.69 9.33 -7.80
C GLY A 32 4.68 8.57 -6.93
N ASP A 33 4.84 9.04 -5.68
CA ASP A 33 5.76 8.46 -4.71
C ASP A 33 5.52 6.96 -4.47
N CYS A 34 6.60 6.20 -4.41
CA CYS A 34 6.59 4.84 -3.90
C CYS A 34 7.14 4.79 -2.47
N ILE A 35 6.30 4.40 -1.50
CA ILE A 35 6.70 4.35 -0.08
C ILE A 35 7.98 3.52 0.15
N VAL A 36 8.13 2.43 -0.58
CA VAL A 36 9.31 1.55 -0.52
C VAL A 36 10.56 2.25 -1.05
N ALA A 37 10.45 2.96 -2.18
CA ALA A 37 11.57 3.71 -2.75
C ALA A 37 11.95 4.89 -1.85
N SER A 38 10.96 5.64 -1.35
CA SER A 38 11.18 6.75 -0.42
C SER A 38 11.88 6.28 0.85
N CYS A 39 11.50 5.11 1.39
CA CYS A 39 12.14 4.49 2.56
C CYS A 39 13.65 4.30 2.36
N CYS A 40 14.05 3.79 1.20
CA CYS A 40 15.45 3.58 0.83
C CYS A 40 16.20 4.89 0.64
N GLN A 41 15.64 5.80 -0.16
CA GLN A 41 16.28 7.05 -0.52
C GLN A 41 16.51 7.96 0.69
N GLN A 42 15.56 8.00 1.62
CA GLN A 42 15.71 8.76 2.88
C GLN A 42 16.85 8.24 3.76
N ARG A 43 17.20 6.96 3.63
CA ARG A 43 18.34 6.32 4.30
C ARG A 43 19.63 6.36 3.47
N GLY A 44 19.61 7.00 2.30
CA GLY A 44 20.75 7.06 1.39
C GLY A 44 21.06 5.73 0.69
N LEU A 45 20.12 4.79 0.68
CA LEU A 45 20.28 3.48 0.05
C LEU A 45 19.92 3.58 -1.43
N THR A 46 20.89 3.36 -2.30
CA THR A 46 20.73 3.46 -3.76
C THR A 46 20.80 2.12 -4.47
N ASP A 47 21.38 1.09 -3.82
CA ASP A 47 21.33 -0.28 -4.31
C ASP A 47 20.08 -0.98 -3.77
N PRO A 48 19.22 -1.54 -4.63
CA PRO A 48 18.07 -2.30 -4.18
C PRO A 48 18.37 -3.50 -3.28
N ALA A 49 19.57 -4.08 -3.35
CA ALA A 49 19.98 -5.13 -2.42
C ALA A 49 20.08 -4.61 -0.98
N ASP A 50 20.46 -3.35 -0.79
CA ASP A 50 20.63 -2.72 0.53
C ASP A 50 19.28 -2.31 1.15
N CYS A 51 18.23 -2.19 0.33
CA CYS A 51 16.91 -1.75 0.73
C CYS A 51 16.12 -2.76 1.58
N ILE A 52 16.45 -4.06 1.47
CA ILE A 52 15.60 -5.14 2.03
C ILE A 52 15.37 -4.95 3.53
N ALA A 53 16.44 -4.76 4.30
CA ALA A 53 16.33 -4.56 5.75
C ALA A 53 15.54 -3.30 6.13
N ALA A 54 15.72 -2.19 5.38
CA ALA A 54 14.99 -0.95 5.62
C ALA A 54 13.48 -1.11 5.34
N ILE A 55 13.11 -1.94 4.37
CA ILE A 55 11.72 -2.24 4.03
C ILE A 55 11.11 -3.15 5.09
N ASP A 56 11.85 -4.14 5.59
CA ASP A 56 11.38 -5.01 6.67
C ASP A 56 11.12 -4.22 7.95
N GLU A 57 11.98 -3.27 8.30
CA GLU A 57 11.75 -2.33 9.42
C GLU A 57 10.49 -1.49 9.21
N LEU A 58 10.30 -0.93 8.01
CA LEU A 58 9.11 -0.15 7.66
C LEU A 58 7.84 -1.00 7.74
N LYS A 59 7.87 -2.22 7.22
CA LYS A 59 6.76 -3.16 7.31
C LYS A 59 6.45 -3.49 8.77
N ALA A 60 7.44 -3.81 9.58
CA ALA A 60 7.26 -4.11 11.01
C ALA A 60 6.60 -2.94 11.76
N GLN A 61 7.04 -1.70 11.48
CA GLN A 61 6.41 -0.49 12.02
C GLN A 61 4.94 -0.37 11.59
N LEU A 62 4.65 -0.50 10.29
CA LEU A 62 3.30 -0.39 9.76
C LEU A 62 2.36 -1.49 10.27
N LEU A 63 2.88 -2.72 10.41
CA LEU A 63 2.14 -3.83 11.01
C LEU A 63 1.72 -3.50 12.45
N ALA A 64 2.64 -2.94 13.25
CA ALA A 64 2.31 -2.50 14.62
C ALA A 64 1.28 -1.36 14.60
N GLU A 65 1.42 -0.38 13.70
CA GLU A 65 0.49 0.74 13.56
C GLU A 65 -0.92 0.27 13.16
N PHE A 66 -1.06 -0.64 12.18
CA PHE A 66 -2.35 -1.19 11.78
C PHE A 66 -2.98 -2.06 12.88
N ASN A 67 -2.20 -2.91 13.54
CA ASN A 67 -2.71 -3.74 14.63
C ASN A 67 -3.15 -2.90 15.84
N ALA A 68 -2.55 -1.73 16.07
CA ALA A 68 -3.00 -0.77 17.08
C ALA A 68 -4.31 -0.05 16.70
N LEU A 69 -4.68 -0.05 15.41
CA LEU A 69 -5.94 0.49 14.89
C LEU A 69 -7.04 -0.57 14.76
N ALA A 70 -6.77 -1.82 15.17
CA ALA A 70 -7.68 -2.93 14.99
C ALA A 70 -9.06 -2.66 15.60
N THR A 71 -10.10 -2.92 14.82
CA THR A 71 -11.50 -2.84 15.23
C THR A 71 -12.10 -4.23 15.40
N THR A 72 -13.32 -4.30 15.95
CA THR A 72 -14.01 -5.58 16.14
C THR A 72 -14.14 -6.36 14.83
N GLY A 73 -13.56 -7.55 14.79
CA GLY A 73 -13.62 -8.45 13.64
C GLY A 73 -12.51 -8.27 12.60
N MET A 74 -11.58 -7.33 12.79
CA MET A 74 -10.38 -7.22 11.95
C MET A 74 -9.33 -8.26 12.39
N PRO A 75 -8.85 -9.15 11.50
CA PRO A 75 -7.77 -10.07 11.80
C PRO A 75 -6.45 -9.33 12.12
N VAL A 76 -5.53 -10.03 12.80
CA VAL A 76 -4.17 -9.52 12.99
C VAL A 76 -3.50 -9.35 11.63
N VAL A 77 -2.93 -8.18 11.39
CA VAL A 77 -2.14 -7.91 10.19
C VAL A 77 -0.77 -8.54 10.37
N THR A 78 -0.43 -9.48 9.48
CA THR A 78 0.82 -10.26 9.56
C THR A 78 1.80 -9.94 8.43
N ASP A 79 1.33 -9.37 7.32
CA ASP A 79 2.17 -8.95 6.20
C ASP A 79 1.53 -7.79 5.42
N LEU A 80 2.36 -7.10 4.64
CA LEU A 80 2.01 -5.99 3.77
C LEU A 80 2.64 -6.18 2.39
N ASN A 81 1.84 -5.93 1.36
CA ASN A 81 2.20 -5.99 -0.04
C ASN A 81 2.44 -4.60 -0.61
N THR A 82 3.24 -4.53 -1.67
CA THR A 82 3.45 -3.29 -2.44
C THR A 82 2.30 -3.15 -3.45
N LEU A 83 1.43 -2.16 -3.25
CA LEU A 83 0.18 -2.00 -3.99
C LEU A 83 0.19 -0.69 -4.79
N ARG A 84 -0.09 -0.77 -6.09
CA ARG A 84 -0.32 0.43 -6.91
C ARG A 84 -1.64 1.08 -6.47
N GLY A 85 -1.61 2.40 -6.26
CA GLY A 85 -2.77 3.20 -5.84
C GLY A 85 -4.00 2.95 -6.70
N ALA A 86 -3.83 2.90 -8.04
CA ALA A 86 -4.92 2.66 -8.98
C ALA A 86 -5.73 1.36 -8.76
N TYR A 87 -5.20 0.40 -7.99
CA TYR A 87 -5.92 -0.84 -7.64
C TYR A 87 -6.61 -0.79 -6.28
N VAL A 88 -6.19 0.11 -5.40
CA VAL A 88 -6.68 0.18 -4.01
C VAL A 88 -7.40 1.48 -3.69
N ASN A 89 -7.41 2.44 -4.62
CA ASN A 89 -8.05 3.75 -4.47
C ASN A 89 -9.56 3.69 -4.74
N LEU A 90 -10.29 3.09 -3.80
CA LEU A 90 -11.73 2.94 -3.89
C LEU A 90 -12.44 4.30 -3.81
N VAL A 91 -13.63 4.37 -4.44
CA VAL A 91 -14.49 5.57 -4.40
C VAL A 91 -15.50 5.40 -3.27
N TYR A 92 -15.36 6.21 -2.22
CA TYR A 92 -16.22 6.16 -1.04
C TYR A 92 -17.41 7.09 -1.20
N ALA A 93 -18.63 6.58 -1.02
CA ALA A 93 -19.84 7.38 -1.02
C ALA A 93 -20.00 8.10 0.33
N LEU A 94 -19.86 9.43 0.34
CA LEU A 94 -20.13 10.27 1.52
C LEU A 94 -21.38 11.14 1.30
N PRO A 95 -22.02 11.64 2.37
CA PRO A 95 -23.13 12.57 2.26
C PRO A 95 -22.80 13.85 1.47
N SER A 96 -21.52 14.25 1.46
CA SER A 96 -21.00 15.39 0.70
C SER A 96 -20.66 15.09 -0.76
N GLY A 97 -20.82 13.84 -1.20
CA GLY A 97 -20.43 13.36 -2.52
C GLY A 97 -19.31 12.30 -2.46
N PRO A 98 -19.07 11.60 -3.59
CA PRO A 98 -18.04 10.57 -3.66
C PRO A 98 -16.64 11.15 -3.52
N VAL A 99 -15.75 10.43 -2.82
CA VAL A 99 -14.35 10.83 -2.61
C VAL A 99 -13.40 9.65 -2.83
N GLN A 100 -12.21 9.94 -3.36
CA GLN A 100 -11.05 9.06 -3.34
C GLN A 100 -10.03 9.63 -2.36
N LEU A 101 -9.46 8.78 -1.52
CA LEU A 101 -8.55 9.20 -0.44
C LEU A 101 -7.08 8.92 -0.76
N LEU A 102 -6.82 8.04 -1.72
CA LEU A 102 -5.49 7.68 -2.18
C LEU A 102 -5.22 8.33 -3.56
N ASP A 103 -4.01 8.14 -4.06
CA ASP A 103 -3.53 8.64 -5.34
C ASP A 103 -3.17 7.46 -6.25
N ASP A 104 -3.79 7.43 -7.44
CA ASP A 104 -3.63 6.33 -8.40
C ASP A 104 -2.19 6.16 -8.90
N THR A 105 -1.40 7.23 -8.82
CA THR A 105 -0.02 7.29 -9.30
C THR A 105 1.00 6.84 -8.24
N LYS A 106 0.58 6.74 -6.97
CA LYS A 106 1.44 6.33 -5.86
C LYS A 106 1.50 4.81 -5.68
N VAL A 107 2.48 4.37 -4.89
CA VAL A 107 2.61 2.99 -4.42
C VAL A 107 2.57 2.95 -2.90
N TYR A 108 1.67 2.12 -2.37
CA TYR A 108 1.36 1.95 -0.97
C TYR A 108 1.88 0.62 -0.43
N LEU A 109 2.07 0.52 0.87
CA LEU A 109 2.14 -0.77 1.57
C LEU A 109 0.75 -1.08 2.15
N GLY A 110 0.21 -2.25 1.83
CA GLY A 110 -1.17 -2.57 2.15
C GLY A 110 -1.49 -4.06 2.08
N ASN A 111 -2.69 -4.44 2.48
CA ASN A 111 -3.14 -5.83 2.39
C ASN A 111 -4.68 -5.91 2.39
N GLN A 112 -5.20 -7.03 1.92
CA GLN A 112 -6.59 -7.42 2.09
C GLN A 112 -6.70 -8.45 3.22
N LEU A 113 -7.64 -8.25 4.13
CA LEU A 113 -7.95 -9.21 5.20
C LEU A 113 -9.42 -9.62 5.12
N GLU A 114 -9.71 -10.91 5.01
CA GLU A 114 -11.09 -11.40 5.01
C GLU A 114 -11.75 -11.16 6.37
N LYS A 115 -12.96 -10.59 6.38
CA LYS A 115 -13.74 -10.40 7.60
C LYS A 115 -14.51 -11.67 7.91
N THR A 116 -14.09 -12.38 8.95
CA THR A 116 -14.61 -13.71 9.31
C THR A 116 -16.14 -13.74 9.41
N GLY A 117 -16.76 -14.68 8.70
CA GLY A 117 -18.20 -14.90 8.72
C GLY A 117 -19.01 -13.94 7.84
N THR A 118 -18.34 -13.19 6.95
CA THR A 118 -18.98 -12.26 6.00
C THR A 118 -18.34 -12.38 4.61
N GLU A 119 -18.99 -11.81 3.59
CA GLU A 119 -18.42 -11.66 2.24
C GLU A 119 -17.59 -10.36 2.09
N ARG A 120 -17.34 -9.64 3.21
CA ARG A 120 -16.60 -8.39 3.22
C ARG A 120 -15.14 -8.62 3.56
N CYS A 121 -14.30 -7.69 3.13
CA CYS A 121 -12.88 -7.63 3.44
C CYS A 121 -12.51 -6.29 4.05
N TYR A 122 -11.45 -6.28 4.84
CA TYR A 122 -10.73 -5.06 5.18
C TYR A 122 -9.67 -4.77 4.13
N GLY A 123 -9.62 -3.53 3.66
CA GLY A 123 -8.54 -2.98 2.85
C GLY A 123 -7.62 -2.11 3.67
N LEU A 124 -6.32 -2.40 3.62
CA LEU A 124 -5.27 -1.62 4.28
C LEU A 124 -4.41 -0.92 3.24
N ALA A 125 -4.11 0.36 3.45
CA ALA A 125 -3.14 1.09 2.64
C ALA A 125 -2.40 2.12 3.49
N ALA A 126 -1.08 2.19 3.32
CA ALA A 126 -0.22 3.15 3.99
C ALA A 126 0.81 3.76 3.04
N ASP A 127 1.01 5.06 3.17
CA ASP A 127 2.17 5.77 2.62
C ASP A 127 2.96 6.46 3.75
N ALA A 128 3.80 7.44 3.42
CA ALA A 128 4.55 8.21 4.41
C ALA A 128 3.68 9.12 5.29
N GLN A 129 2.44 9.42 4.86
CA GLN A 129 1.58 10.43 5.47
C GLN A 129 0.31 9.87 6.07
N VAL A 130 -0.21 8.74 5.57
CA VAL A 130 -1.52 8.22 5.99
C VAL A 130 -1.54 6.72 6.22
N LEU A 131 -2.44 6.30 7.09
CA LEU A 131 -2.95 4.94 7.28
C LEU A 131 -4.44 4.96 6.94
N LEU A 132 -4.86 4.10 6.01
CA LEU A 132 -6.25 3.86 5.67
C LEU A 132 -6.62 2.42 6.02
N VAL A 133 -7.73 2.27 6.73
CA VAL A 133 -8.45 1.00 6.91
C VAL A 133 -9.86 1.23 6.37
N CYS A 134 -10.29 0.40 5.42
CA CYS A 134 -11.65 0.39 4.91
C CYS A 134 -12.24 -1.00 4.95
N GLU A 135 -13.56 -1.11 4.87
CA GLU A 135 -14.26 -2.35 4.52
C GLU A 135 -14.83 -2.26 3.12
N TYR A 136 -14.93 -3.38 2.41
CA TYR A 136 -15.58 -3.46 1.10
C TYR A 136 -16.11 -4.87 0.83
N GLY A 137 -17.08 -4.99 -0.07
CA GLY A 137 -17.58 -6.25 -0.62
C GLY A 137 -16.80 -6.71 -1.85
N ASP A 138 -17.31 -7.74 -2.54
CA ASP A 138 -16.61 -8.36 -3.67
C ASP A 138 -16.14 -7.34 -4.72
N GLY A 139 -14.90 -7.51 -5.19
CA GLY A 139 -14.25 -6.60 -6.14
C GLY A 139 -14.04 -5.15 -5.68
N GLY A 140 -14.14 -4.85 -4.38
CA GLY A 140 -14.03 -3.49 -3.86
C GLY A 140 -15.36 -2.71 -3.84
N SER A 141 -16.49 -3.41 -3.94
CA SER A 141 -17.83 -2.82 -3.90
C SER A 141 -18.22 -2.28 -2.53
N ASP A 142 -19.17 -1.34 -2.50
CA ASP A 142 -19.72 -0.73 -1.29
C ASP A 142 -18.66 -0.39 -0.20
N PRO A 143 -17.64 0.42 -0.56
CA PRO A 143 -16.51 0.67 0.32
C PRO A 143 -16.89 1.64 1.43
N GLU A 144 -16.46 1.33 2.65
CA GLU A 144 -16.71 2.10 3.86
C GLU A 144 -15.39 2.43 4.55
N ILE A 145 -15.19 3.70 4.91
CA ILE A 145 -14.00 4.15 5.64
C ILE A 145 -14.17 3.72 7.10
N VAL A 146 -13.24 2.91 7.61
CA VAL A 146 -13.19 2.53 9.03
C VAL A 146 -12.24 3.46 9.79
N VAL A 147 -11.04 3.68 9.24
CA VAL A 147 -10.04 4.59 9.80
C VAL A 147 -9.34 5.33 8.67
N PHE A 148 -9.19 6.65 8.81
CA PHE A 148 -8.24 7.44 8.04
C PHE A 148 -7.42 8.28 9.00
N LYS A 149 -6.13 7.95 9.14
CA LYS A 149 -5.24 8.54 10.15
C LYS A 149 -3.99 9.09 9.48
N ARG A 150 -3.60 10.31 9.87
CA ARG A 150 -2.29 10.87 9.52
C ARG A 150 -1.19 10.19 10.35
N ARG A 151 -0.07 9.84 9.70
CA ARG A 151 1.15 9.29 10.30
C ARG A 151 2.06 10.39 10.82
#